data_AF-A0A820L0K9-F1
#
_entry.id   AF-A0A820L0K9-F1
#
_cell.length_a   1.000
_cell.length_b   1.000
_cell.length_c   1.000
_cell.angle_alpha   90.00
_cell.angle_beta   90.00
_cell.angle_gamma   90.00
#
_symmetry.space_group_name_H-M   'P 1'
#
loop_
_entity.id
_entity.type
_entity.pdbx_description
1 polymer ?
#
loop_
_entity_poly.entity_id
_entity_poly.type
_entity_poly.pdbx_seq_one_letter_code
_entity_poly.pdbx_strand_id
1 'polypeptide(L)'
;VKTIPKVKGVYTKIEPICEALQIDQRNCDQNMISISFNRIDPLFMYTQLLKEALLEIEDDDAKSIKELVEYCRLHSDASGVTLDKIEREYRNHTPIWWYTGPYFNVS
;
A
#
# COMPACT_ATOMS: atom_id res chain seq x y z
N VAL A 1 -12.16 19.00 10.14
CA VAL A 1 -11.46 19.14 11.44
C VAL A 1 -12.53 19.23 12.53
N LYS A 2 -12.70 18.20 13.38
CA LYS A 2 -13.62 18.28 14.54
C LYS A 2 -12.90 19.04 15.65
N THR A 3 -13.33 20.27 15.93
CA THR A 3 -12.78 21.11 17.00
C THR A 3 -13.43 20.73 18.33
N ILE A 4 -12.65 20.19 19.25
CA ILE A 4 -13.12 19.90 20.62
C ILE A 4 -13.12 21.23 21.39
N PRO A 5 -14.27 21.68 21.93
CA PRO A 5 -14.29 22.89 22.75
C PRO A 5 -13.49 22.68 24.04
N LYS A 6 -12.65 23.65 24.41
CA LYS A 6 -11.81 23.60 25.63
C LYS A 6 -12.62 23.55 26.93
N VAL A 7 -13.89 23.92 26.89
CA VAL A 7 -14.79 23.93 28.06
C VAL A 7 -16.07 23.19 27.68
N LYS A 8 -16.39 22.10 28.42
CA LYS A 8 -17.61 21.30 28.21
C LYS A 8 -18.81 21.78 29.02
N GLY A 9 -18.60 22.62 30.03
CA GLY A 9 -19.66 23.20 30.86
C GLY A 9 -19.10 23.85 32.12
N VAL A 10 -19.95 24.59 32.83
CA VAL A 10 -19.67 25.12 34.17
C VAL A 10 -20.58 24.38 35.15
N TYR A 11 -19.96 23.66 36.08
CA TYR A 11 -20.67 22.81 37.03
C TYR A 11 -20.58 23.42 38.44
N THR A 12 -21.73 23.54 39.11
CA THR A 12 -21.83 24.08 40.48
C THR A 12 -22.03 22.98 41.53
N LYS A 13 -22.16 21.72 41.08
CA LYS A 13 -22.36 20.52 41.90
C LYS A 13 -21.52 19.38 41.34
N ILE A 14 -21.15 18.42 42.19
CA ILE A 14 -20.27 17.31 41.84
C ILE A 14 -20.98 16.25 40.97
N GLU A 15 -22.27 16.00 41.19
CA GLU A 15 -23.04 14.98 40.46
C GLU A 15 -22.99 15.15 38.93
N PRO A 16 -23.27 16.33 38.35
CA PRO A 16 -23.23 16.50 36.89
C PRO A 16 -21.80 16.43 36.32
N ILE A 17 -20.76 16.64 37.14
CA ILE A 17 -19.37 16.40 36.73
C ILE A 17 -19.12 14.90 36.59
N CYS A 18 -19.56 14.10 37.56
CA CYS A 18 -19.43 12.65 37.52
C CYS A 18 -20.20 12.04 36.33
N GLU A 19 -21.40 12.53 36.03
CA GLU A 19 -22.17 12.09 34.87
C GLU A 19 -21.48 12.46 33.55
N ALA A 20 -20.97 13.69 33.42
CA ALA A 20 -20.23 14.12 32.25
C ALA A 20 -18.96 13.29 32.03
N LEU A 21 -18.23 12.98 33.10
CA LEU A 21 -17.04 12.12 33.06
C LEU A 21 -17.38 10.68 32.67
N GLN A 22 -18.50 10.13 33.15
CA GLN A 22 -18.95 8.78 32.75
C GLN A 22 -19.35 8.72 31.28
N ILE A 23 -20.02 9.75 30.76
CA ILE A 23 -20.37 9.87 29.34
C ILE A 23 -19.09 9.98 28.51
N ASP A 24 -18.14 10.80 28.95
CA ASP A 24 -16.84 10.95 28.30
C ASP A 24 -16.03 9.66 28.32
N GLN A 25 -16.05 8.91 29.42
CA GLN A 25 -15.39 7.60 29.52
C GLN A 25 -15.97 6.62 28.50
N ARG A 26 -17.30 6.52 28.38
CA ARG A 26 -17.96 5.64 27.40
C ARG A 26 -17.68 6.07 25.96
N ASN A 27 -17.66 7.38 25.69
CA ASN A 27 -17.33 7.93 24.38
C ASN A 27 -15.83 7.78 24.05
N CYS A 28 -14.96 7.83 25.07
CA CYS A 28 -13.55 7.55 24.92
C CYS A 28 -13.36 6.08 24.58
N ASP A 29 -13.98 5.13 25.28
CA ASP A 29 -13.91 3.70 24.90
C ASP A 29 -14.48 3.41 23.51
N GLN A 30 -15.52 4.13 23.06
CA GLN A 30 -16.11 3.96 21.73
C GLN A 30 -15.32 4.66 20.60
N ASN A 31 -14.61 5.75 20.86
CA ASN A 31 -13.72 6.40 19.88
C ASN A 31 -12.27 5.90 19.95
N MET A 32 -11.89 5.39 21.11
CA MET A 32 -10.76 4.51 21.39
C MET A 32 -11.26 3.08 21.29
N ILE A 33 -11.99 2.77 20.21
CA ILE A 33 -11.74 1.50 19.54
C ILE A 33 -10.24 1.59 19.26
N SER A 34 -9.44 1.06 20.18
CA SER A 34 -8.10 0.63 19.86
C SER A 34 -8.32 -0.11 18.56
N ILE A 35 -7.65 0.31 17.49
CA ILE A 35 -7.46 -0.62 16.39
C ILE A 35 -6.74 -1.76 17.08
N SER A 36 -7.49 -2.75 17.55
CA SER A 36 -6.95 -3.94 18.13
C SER A 36 -6.44 -4.67 16.91
N PHE A 37 -5.25 -4.26 16.47
CA PHE A 37 -4.41 -4.91 15.48
C PHE A 37 -4.11 -6.37 15.89
N ASN A 38 -4.62 -6.84 17.02
CA ASN A 38 -4.64 -8.23 17.42
C ASN A 38 -5.48 -9.16 16.52
N ARG A 39 -6.15 -8.66 15.47
CA ARG A 39 -6.91 -9.49 14.50
C ARG A 39 -6.59 -9.26 13.03
N ILE A 40 -5.86 -8.20 12.69
CA ILE A 40 -5.46 -7.97 11.31
C ILE A 40 -3.99 -8.34 11.22
N ASP A 41 -3.70 -9.38 10.45
CA ASP A 41 -2.35 -9.84 10.21
C ASP A 41 -1.49 -8.64 9.75
N PRO A 42 -0.38 -8.32 10.42
CA PRO A 42 0.53 -7.26 9.97
C PRO A 42 0.93 -7.43 8.50
N LEU A 43 1.10 -8.66 8.02
CA LEU A 43 1.36 -8.98 6.61
C LEU A 43 0.21 -8.50 5.72
N PHE A 44 -1.04 -8.63 6.16
CA PHE A 44 -2.19 -8.11 5.42
C PHE A 44 -2.14 -6.59 5.29
N MET A 45 -1.81 -5.88 6.37
CA MET A 45 -1.65 -4.42 6.34
C MET A 45 -0.50 -3.98 5.43
N TYR A 46 0.66 -4.64 5.53
CA TYR A 46 1.80 -4.37 4.66
C TYR A 46 1.48 -4.69 3.20
N THR A 47 0.76 -5.79 2.93
CA THR A 47 0.33 -6.16 1.58
C THR A 47 -0.64 -5.13 1.01
N GLN A 48 -1.56 -4.61 1.83
CA GLN A 48 -2.52 -3.60 1.40
C GLN A 48 -1.85 -2.27 1.09
N LEU A 49 -0.94 -1.81 1.96
CA LEU A 49 -0.14 -0.59 1.73
C LEU A 49 0.76 -0.73 0.49
N LEU A 50 1.41 -1.89 0.32
CA LEU A 50 2.22 -2.17 -0.86
C LEU A 50 1.37 -2.17 -2.14
N LYS A 51 0.20 -2.80 -2.10
CA LYS A 51 -0.75 -2.82 -3.24
C LYS A 51 -1.21 -1.41 -3.60
N GLU A 52 -1.55 -0.59 -2.62
CA GLU A 52 -1.97 0.81 -2.85
C GLU A 52 -0.83 1.62 -3.46
N ALA A 53 0.39 1.52 -2.92
CA ALA A 53 1.56 2.17 -3.48
C ALA A 53 1.86 1.71 -4.92
N LEU A 54 1.74 0.42 -5.21
CA LEU A 54 1.93 -0.13 -6.57
C LEU A 54 0.86 0.33 -7.55
N LEU A 55 -0.39 0.53 -7.10
CA LEU A 55 -1.49 1.02 -7.94
C LEU A 55 -1.44 2.53 -8.18
N GLU A 56 -0.85 3.30 -7.25
CA GLU A 56 -0.63 4.74 -7.40
C GLU A 56 0.54 5.06 -8.33
N ILE A 57 1.45 4.11 -8.57
CA ILE A 57 2.47 4.25 -9.59
C ILE A 57 1.79 4.24 -10.96
N GLU A 58 1.79 5.40 -11.60
CA GLU A 58 1.39 5.56 -12.99
C GLU A 58 2.48 4.92 -13.86
N ASP A 59 2.40 3.60 -14.04
CA ASP A 59 3.39 2.84 -14.81
C ASP A 59 3.15 3.05 -16.31
N ASP A 60 4.02 3.85 -16.93
CA ASP A 60 4.15 3.82 -18.39
C ASP A 60 5.02 2.62 -18.76
N ASP A 61 4.39 1.44 -18.81
CA ASP A 61 5.06 0.17 -19.09
C ASP A 61 6.02 0.24 -20.29
N ALA A 62 5.70 1.05 -21.31
CA ALA A 62 6.54 1.16 -22.50
C ALA A 62 7.85 1.90 -22.21
N LYS A 63 7.78 2.95 -21.38
CA LYS A 63 8.96 3.71 -20.95
C LYS A 63 9.79 2.89 -19.98
N SER A 64 9.16 2.27 -18.98
CA SER A 64 9.83 1.42 -17.97
C SER A 64 10.58 0.25 -18.63
N ILE A 65 9.95 -0.41 -19.62
CA ILE A 65 10.59 -1.51 -20.35
C ILE A 65 11.70 -1.04 -21.27
N LYS A 66 11.55 0.12 -21.90
CA LYS A 66 12.62 0.70 -22.73
C LYS A 66 13.85 1.04 -21.89
N GLU A 67 13.67 1.68 -20.74
CA GLU A 67 14.76 1.99 -19.80
C GLU A 67 15.44 0.72 -19.29
N LEU A 68 14.66 -0.33 -18.99
CA LEU A 68 15.18 -1.64 -18.60
C LEU A 68 16.03 -2.27 -19.72
N VAL A 69 15.54 -2.25 -20.96
CA VAL A 69 16.26 -2.80 -22.12
C VAL A 69 17.55 -2.02 -22.40
N GLU A 70 17.51 -0.69 -22.32
CA GLU A 70 18.71 0.16 -22.44
C GLU A 70 19.74 -0.14 -21.35
N TYR A 71 19.31 -0.30 -20.10
CA TYR A 71 20.17 -0.69 -18.99
C TYR A 71 20.82 -2.07 -19.23
N CYS A 72 20.04 -3.06 -19.67
CA CYS A 72 20.55 -4.39 -20.00
C CYS A 72 21.56 -4.35 -21.17
N ARG A 73 21.30 -3.56 -22.21
CA ARG A 73 22.26 -3.38 -23.33
C ARG A 73 23.59 -2.77 -22.85
N LEU A 74 23.56 -1.92 -21.83
CA LEU A 74 24.75 -1.26 -21.30
C LEU A 74 25.55 -2.14 -20.33
N HIS A 75 24.87 -3.00 -19.56
CA HIS A 75 25.48 -3.70 -18.42
C HIS A 75 25.49 -5.24 -18.52
N SER A 76 24.90 -5.84 -19.55
CA SER A 76 24.83 -7.30 -19.69
C SER A 76 25.25 -7.78 -21.09
N ASP A 77 25.85 -8.97 -21.16
CA ASP A 77 26.08 -9.73 -22.41
C ASP A 77 24.80 -10.39 -22.95
N ALA A 78 23.62 -9.90 -22.53
CA ALA A 78 22.36 -10.44 -22.99
C ALA A 78 22.26 -10.30 -24.51
N SER A 79 21.86 -11.38 -25.19
CA SER A 79 21.78 -11.37 -26.64
C SER A 79 20.80 -10.28 -27.08
N GLY A 80 21.23 -9.40 -28.00
CA GLY A 80 20.39 -8.29 -28.49
C GLY A 80 19.03 -8.77 -29.03
N VAL A 81 19.00 -9.98 -29.60
CA VAL A 81 17.77 -10.63 -30.10
C VAL A 81 16.75 -10.88 -28.99
N THR A 82 17.17 -11.23 -27.77
CA THR A 82 16.27 -11.43 -26.62
C THR A 82 15.73 -10.11 -26.11
N LEU A 83 16.57 -9.07 -26.05
CA LEU A 83 16.19 -7.74 -25.58
C LEU A 83 15.22 -7.05 -26.54
N ASP A 84 15.45 -7.15 -27.86
CA ASP A 84 14.55 -6.60 -28.88
C ASP A 84 13.17 -7.28 -28.86
N LYS A 85 13.15 -8.58 -28.54
CA LYS A 85 11.89 -9.33 -28.37
C LYS A 85 11.13 -8.85 -27.14
N ILE A 86 11.81 -8.62 -26.01
CA ILE A 86 11.19 -8.07 -24.79
C ILE A 86 10.62 -6.68 -25.09
N GLU A 87 11.40 -5.79 -25.70
CA GLU A 87 10.97 -4.42 -26.04
C GLU A 87 9.68 -4.41 -26.90
N ARG A 88 9.55 -5.35 -27.86
CA ARG A 88 8.42 -5.40 -28.78
C ARG A 88 7.22 -6.18 -28.26
N GLU A 89 7.44 -7.27 -27.54
CA GLU A 89 6.39 -8.24 -27.20
C GLU A 89 5.97 -8.21 -25.73
N TYR A 90 6.61 -7.39 -24.87
CA TYR A 90 6.30 -7.33 -23.44
C TYR A 90 4.80 -7.16 -23.17
N ARG A 91 4.15 -6.20 -23.86
CA ARG A 91 2.71 -5.90 -23.72
C ARG A 91 1.78 -6.94 -24.34
N ASN A 92 2.29 -7.81 -25.20
CA ASN A 92 1.47 -8.86 -25.84
C ASN A 92 1.23 -10.05 -24.91
N HIS A 93 1.91 -10.07 -23.76
CA HIS A 93 1.91 -11.17 -22.82
C HIS A 93 1.67 -10.67 -21.40
N THR A 94 1.03 -11.48 -20.56
CA THR A 94 0.93 -11.18 -19.14
C THR A 94 2.30 -11.37 -18.47
N PRO A 95 2.61 -10.68 -17.36
CA PRO A 95 3.86 -10.91 -16.62
C PRO A 95 4.09 -12.39 -16.28
N ILE A 96 3.04 -13.13 -15.93
CA ILE A 96 3.08 -14.57 -15.65
C ILE A 96 3.59 -15.38 -16.84
N TRP A 97 3.25 -14.99 -18.07
CA TRP A 97 3.72 -15.65 -19.28
C TRP A 97 5.24 -15.56 -19.43
N TRP A 98 5.85 -14.42 -19.08
CA TRP A 98 7.30 -14.24 -19.11
C TRP A 98 8.02 -15.14 -18.09
N TYR A 99 7.46 -15.32 -16.89
CA TYR A 99 8.04 -16.16 -15.84
C TYR A 99 7.83 -17.66 -16.04
N THR A 100 6.77 -18.05 -16.74
CA THR A 100 6.46 -19.46 -17.05
C THR A 100 7.03 -19.92 -18.39
N GLY A 101 7.60 -18.99 -19.16
CA GLY A 101 8.20 -19.26 -20.46
C GLY A 101 9.47 -20.12 -20.37
N PRO A 102 9.86 -20.78 -21.48
CA PRO A 102 11.06 -21.62 -21.54
C PRO A 102 12.38 -20.85 -21.29
N TYR A 103 12.33 -19.51 -21.22
CA TYR A 103 13.50 -18.65 -20.97
C TYR A 103 13.88 -18.53 -19.49
N PHE A 104 12.91 -18.71 -18.57
CA PHE A 104 13.17 -18.65 -17.12
C PHE A 104 13.53 -20.04 -16.55
N ASN A 105 13.06 -21.11 -17.20
CA ASN A 105 13.31 -22.49 -16.81
C ASN A 105 14.55 -23.13 -17.48
N VAL A 106 15.67 -22.41 -17.53
CA VAL A 106 16.97 -23.04 -17.84
C VAL A 106 17.81 -23.00 -16.58
N SER A 107 17.75 -24.10 -15.82
CA SER A 107 18.73 -24.47 -14.78
C SER A 107 19.81 -25.36 -15.39
#